data_AF-A0A960BAZ4-F1
#
_entry.id   AF-A0A960BAZ4-F1
#
_cell.length_a   1.000
_cell.length_b   1.000
_cell.length_c   1.000
_cell.angle_alpha   90.00
_cell.angle_beta   90.00
_cell.angle_gamma   90.00
#
_symmetry.space_group_name_H-M   'P 1'
#
loop_
_entity.id
_entity.type
_entity.pdbx_description
1 polymer ?
#
loop_
_entity_poly.entity_id
_entity_poly.type
_entity_poly.pdbx_seq_one_letter_code
_entity_poly.pdbx_strand_id
1 'polypeptide(L)'
;MSTTVATPVRTDEPHFGRLTPRMAAWREELLDTPQSVCVERAVLATQTYQQHQDEPMVLRRALMVRNVLENMSIFIEPATLICGNQASANRAAPIMPEYAMDWVVAELDEFDSRPGDRFAIT
;
A
#
# COMPACT_ATOMS: atom_id res chain seq x y z
N MET A 1 -38.54 -35.24 8.34
CA MET A 1 -37.39 -34.74 9.11
C MET A 1 -36.15 -35.00 8.27
N SER A 2 -35.54 -33.95 7.71
CA SER A 2 -34.39 -34.08 6.81
C SER A 2 -33.12 -34.10 7.64
N THR A 3 -32.49 -35.26 7.73
CA THR A 3 -31.24 -35.46 8.47
C THR A 3 -30.10 -34.86 7.65
N THR A 4 -29.55 -33.74 8.10
CA THR A 4 -28.33 -33.16 7.51
C THR A 4 -27.17 -34.10 7.83
N VAL A 5 -26.71 -34.85 6.83
CA VAL A 5 -25.49 -35.66 6.96
C VAL A 5 -24.31 -34.71 6.98
N ALA A 6 -23.69 -34.54 8.14
CA ALA A 6 -22.42 -33.83 8.27
C ALA A 6 -21.38 -34.54 7.38
N THR A 7 -20.85 -33.83 6.40
CA THR A 7 -19.80 -34.34 5.51
C THR A 7 -18.55 -34.63 6.35
N PRO A 8 -17.94 -35.83 6.25
CA PRO A 8 -16.77 -36.15 7.04
C PRO A 8 -15.62 -35.21 6.65
N VAL A 9 -15.02 -34.56 7.66
CA VAL A 9 -13.85 -33.69 7.49
C VAL A 9 -12.70 -34.55 6.95
N ARG A 10 -12.21 -34.24 5.75
CA ARG A 10 -11.05 -34.92 5.15
C ARG A 10 -9.82 -34.65 6.03
N THR A 11 -9.20 -35.71 6.52
CA THR A 11 -8.10 -35.68 7.50
C THR A 11 -6.75 -35.21 6.96
N ASP A 12 -6.66 -34.89 5.66
CA ASP A 12 -5.38 -34.55 4.99
C ASP A 12 -5.24 -33.05 4.67
N GLU A 13 -6.22 -32.23 5.06
CA GLU A 13 -6.18 -30.80 4.80
C GLU A 13 -5.47 -30.05 5.95
N PRO A 14 -4.54 -29.11 5.65
CA PRO A 14 -3.90 -28.31 6.69
C PRO A 14 -4.93 -27.59 7.56
N HIS A 15 -4.61 -27.35 8.84
CA HIS A 15 -5.51 -26.66 9.77
C HIS A 15 -6.04 -25.31 9.24
N PHE A 16 -5.23 -24.61 8.43
CA PHE A 16 -5.58 -23.33 7.80
C PHE A 16 -6.00 -23.45 6.32
N GLY A 17 -6.22 -24.66 5.81
CA GLY A 17 -6.53 -24.91 4.41
C GLY A 17 -5.36 -24.65 3.47
N ARG A 18 -5.66 -24.56 2.17
CA ARG A 18 -4.72 -24.21 1.10
C ARG A 18 -5.21 -22.95 0.38
N LEU A 19 -4.28 -22.19 -0.20
CA LEU A 19 -4.65 -21.06 -1.04
C LEU A 19 -5.45 -21.54 -2.25
N THR A 20 -6.51 -20.81 -2.61
CA THR A 20 -7.19 -21.00 -3.89
C THR A 20 -6.21 -20.73 -5.05
N PRO A 21 -6.41 -21.29 -6.25
CA PRO A 21 -5.53 -21.02 -7.39
C PRO A 21 -5.35 -19.52 -7.68
N ARG A 22 -6.42 -18.72 -7.52
CA ARG A 22 -6.41 -17.26 -7.66
C ARG A 22 -5.47 -16.60 -6.65
N MET A 23 -5.58 -16.95 -5.37
CA MET A 23 -4.76 -16.36 -4.31
C MET A 23 -3.31 -16.86 -4.31
N ALA A 24 -3.09 -18.10 -4.78
CA ALA A 24 -1.75 -18.62 -4.99
C ALA A 24 -1.03 -17.83 -6.08
N ALA A 25 -1.66 -17.63 -7.25
CA ALA A 25 -1.09 -16.81 -8.32
C ALA A 25 -0.86 -15.35 -7.89
N TRP A 26 -1.83 -14.75 -7.20
CA TRP A 26 -1.72 -13.38 -6.69
C TRP A 26 -0.56 -13.19 -5.71
N ARG A 27 -0.34 -14.18 -4.82
CA ARG A 27 0.79 -14.15 -3.88
C ARG A 27 2.13 -14.12 -4.62
N GLU A 28 2.31 -14.98 -5.60
CA GLU A 28 3.58 -15.03 -6.35
C GLU A 28 3.79 -13.74 -7.16
N GLU A 29 2.75 -13.21 -7.82
CA GLU A 29 2.80 -11.90 -8.49
C GLU A 29 3.24 -10.78 -7.54
N LEU A 30 2.66 -10.72 -6.33
CA LEU A 30 3.03 -9.73 -5.33
C LEU A 30 4.46 -9.93 -4.81
N LEU A 31 4.91 -11.18 -4.61
CA LEU A 31 6.27 -11.49 -4.17
C LEU A 31 7.32 -11.09 -5.23
N ASP A 32 7.00 -11.26 -6.51
CA ASP A 32 7.86 -10.88 -7.64
C ASP A 32 7.82 -9.38 -7.95
N THR A 33 6.79 -8.67 -7.52
CA THR A 33 6.68 -7.21 -7.69
C THR A 33 7.79 -6.48 -6.92
N PRO A 34 8.66 -5.70 -7.58
CA PRO A 34 9.69 -4.92 -6.89
C PRO A 34 9.08 -3.85 -5.98
N GLN A 35 9.73 -3.59 -4.84
CA GLN A 35 9.38 -2.47 -3.98
C GLN A 35 9.78 -1.15 -4.64
N SER A 36 8.91 -0.14 -4.53
CA SER A 36 9.15 1.19 -5.09
C SER A 36 8.70 2.31 -4.16
N VAL A 37 9.09 3.54 -4.45
CA VAL A 37 8.60 4.73 -3.76
C VAL A 37 7.47 5.38 -4.56
N CYS A 38 6.39 5.75 -3.89
CA CYS A 38 5.31 6.55 -4.46
C CYS A 38 5.38 8.00 -3.96
N VAL A 39 5.44 8.95 -4.91
CA VAL A 39 5.60 10.38 -4.61
C VAL A 39 4.27 11.15 -4.54
N GLU A 40 3.15 10.57 -4.98
CA GLU A 40 1.86 11.28 -5.08
C GLU A 40 1.45 11.94 -3.75
N ARG A 41 1.49 11.18 -2.66
CA ARG A 41 1.15 11.71 -1.33
C ARG A 41 2.06 12.87 -0.93
N ALA A 42 3.36 12.76 -1.18
CA ALA A 42 4.31 13.80 -0.81
C ALA A 42 4.02 15.10 -1.57
N VAL A 43 3.80 15.00 -2.87
CA VAL A 43 3.43 16.15 -3.71
C VAL A 43 2.12 16.78 -3.23
N LEU A 44 1.07 15.98 -3.04
CA LEU A 44 -0.25 16.46 -2.61
C LEU A 44 -0.21 17.07 -1.20
N ALA A 45 0.56 16.47 -0.28
CA ALA A 45 0.73 17.00 1.07
C ALA A 45 1.45 18.34 1.06
N THR A 46 2.56 18.46 0.32
CA THR A 46 3.30 19.72 0.17
C THR A 46 2.42 20.82 -0.43
N GLN A 47 1.67 20.51 -1.49
CA GLN A 47 0.73 21.46 -2.10
C GLN A 47 -0.31 21.96 -1.10
N THR A 48 -0.95 21.05 -0.34
CA THR A 48 -1.94 21.46 0.66
C THR A 48 -1.32 22.34 1.75
N TYR A 49 -0.13 21.98 2.23
CA TYR A 49 0.55 22.75 3.28
C TYR A 49 1.00 24.14 2.80
N GLN A 50 1.38 24.28 1.52
CA GLN A 50 1.69 25.56 0.89
C GLN A 50 0.45 26.45 0.72
N GLN A 51 -0.70 25.87 0.37
CA GLN A 51 -1.94 26.61 0.13
C GLN A 51 -2.65 27.08 1.41
N HIS A 52 -2.45 26.38 2.53
CA HIS A 52 -3.17 26.62 3.79
C HIS A 52 -2.21 27.00 4.92
N GLN A 53 -1.22 27.85 4.63
CA GLN A 53 -0.21 28.30 5.61
C GLN A 53 -0.77 29.18 6.73
N ASP A 54 -1.99 29.66 6.58
CA ASP A 54 -2.76 30.47 7.52
C ASP A 54 -3.58 29.62 8.50
N GLU A 55 -3.87 28.36 8.16
CA GLU A 55 -4.69 27.46 8.98
C GLU A 55 -3.92 26.85 10.16
N PRO A 56 -4.57 26.46 11.26
CA PRO A 56 -3.95 25.67 12.31
C PRO A 56 -3.58 24.27 11.80
N MET A 57 -2.53 23.67 12.38
CA MET A 57 -1.96 22.40 11.92
C MET A 57 -2.98 21.24 11.83
N VAL A 58 -3.96 21.19 12.73
CA VAL A 58 -5.03 20.17 12.70
C VAL A 58 -5.88 20.28 11.43
N LEU A 59 -6.21 21.50 11.01
CA LEU A 59 -6.96 21.74 9.78
C LEU A 59 -6.09 21.47 8.56
N ARG A 60 -4.82 21.87 8.55
CA ARG A 60 -3.89 21.52 7.45
C ARG A 60 -3.80 20.01 7.23
N ARG A 61 -3.73 19.21 8.30
CA ARG A 61 -3.70 17.74 8.21
C ARG A 61 -5.02 17.18 7.69
N ALA A 62 -6.16 17.67 8.17
CA ALA A 62 -7.47 17.25 7.68
C ALA A 62 -7.63 17.56 6.17
N LEU A 63 -7.25 18.77 5.76
CA LEU A 63 -7.27 19.21 4.37
C LEU A 63 -6.29 18.39 3.51
N MET A 64 -5.12 18.03 4.05
CA MET A 64 -4.13 17.21 3.34
C MET A 64 -4.66 15.81 3.09
N VAL A 65 -5.24 15.16 4.12
CA VAL A 65 -5.85 13.84 3.96
C VAL A 65 -6.97 13.90 2.93
N ARG A 66 -7.83 14.92 2.97
CA ARG A 66 -8.86 15.14 1.94
C ARG A 66 -8.23 15.24 0.55
N ASN A 67 -7.25 16.11 0.36
CA ASN A 67 -6.59 16.33 -0.94
C ASN A 67 -5.93 15.06 -1.48
N VAL A 68 -5.29 14.27 -0.60
CA VAL A 68 -4.70 12.97 -0.96
C VAL A 68 -5.79 12.01 -1.43
N LEU A 69 -6.85 11.82 -0.64
CA LEU A 69 -7.90 10.86 -0.97
C LEU A 69 -8.73 11.25 -2.20
N GLU A 70 -8.84 12.55 -2.50
CA GLU A 70 -9.54 13.06 -3.69
C GLU A 70 -8.73 12.91 -4.98
N ASN A 71 -7.39 12.86 -4.89
CA ASN A 71 -6.52 12.98 -6.08
C ASN A 71 -5.50 11.85 -6.25
N MET A 72 -5.31 10.97 -5.26
CA MET A 72 -4.39 9.83 -5.41
C MET A 72 -4.91 8.83 -6.43
N SER A 73 -3.99 8.10 -7.06
CA SER A 73 -4.33 6.99 -7.93
C SER A 73 -5.05 5.90 -7.14
N ILE A 74 -6.19 5.42 -7.65
CA ILE A 74 -6.97 4.31 -7.09
C ILE A 74 -7.08 3.20 -8.13
N PHE A 75 -6.90 1.95 -7.69
CA PHE A 75 -7.10 0.78 -8.52
C PHE A 75 -7.69 -0.38 -7.71
N ILE A 76 -8.23 -1.36 -8.43
CA ILE A 76 -8.72 -2.61 -7.86
C ILE A 76 -7.99 -3.73 -8.61
N GLU A 77 -7.31 -4.60 -7.87
CA GLU A 77 -6.59 -5.69 -8.48
C GLU A 77 -7.56 -6.77 -8.99
N PRO A 78 -7.33 -7.37 -10.16
CA PRO A 78 -8.25 -8.37 -10.72
C PRO A 78 -8.46 -9.60 -9.82
N ALA A 79 -7.49 -9.92 -8.97
CA ALA A 79 -7.50 -11.11 -8.12
C ALA A 79 -8.12 -10.88 -6.73
N THR A 80 -8.19 -9.63 -6.26
CA THR A 80 -8.59 -9.30 -4.88
C THR A 80 -10.12 -9.21 -4.76
N LEU A 81 -10.64 -9.60 -3.59
CA LEU A 81 -12.06 -9.45 -3.24
C LEU A 81 -12.29 -8.30 -2.24
N ILE A 82 -11.19 -7.68 -1.78
CA ILE A 82 -11.18 -6.54 -0.88
C ILE A 82 -10.44 -5.44 -1.63
N CYS A 83 -11.06 -4.27 -1.72
CA CYS A 83 -10.50 -3.13 -2.43
C CYS A 83 -9.81 -2.17 -1.46
N GLY A 84 -8.80 -1.47 -1.95
CA GLY A 84 -8.13 -0.40 -1.23
C GLY A 84 -6.61 -0.46 -1.43
N ASN A 85 -6.05 0.59 -2.00
CA ASN A 85 -4.62 0.73 -2.23
C ASN A 85 -4.06 1.91 -1.41
N GLN A 86 -2.79 1.79 -1.01
CA GLN A 86 -2.10 2.82 -0.20
C GLN A 86 -1.34 3.84 -1.06
N ALA A 87 -0.95 3.44 -2.27
CA ALA A 87 -0.11 4.17 -3.20
C ALA A 87 -0.53 3.85 -4.65
N SER A 88 0.12 4.46 -5.64
CA SER A 88 -0.22 4.28 -7.06
C SER A 88 0.06 2.89 -7.62
N ALA A 89 0.78 2.03 -6.90
CA ALA A 89 1.07 0.67 -7.31
C ALA A 89 1.21 -0.28 -6.10
N ASN A 90 1.14 -1.59 -6.37
CA ASN A 90 1.43 -2.62 -5.37
C ASN A 90 2.89 -2.56 -4.93
N ARG A 91 3.13 -2.78 -3.63
CA ARG A 91 4.45 -2.70 -2.98
C ARG A 91 5.16 -1.35 -3.11
N ALA A 92 4.44 -0.30 -3.51
CA ALA A 92 4.95 1.07 -3.46
C ALA A 92 4.74 1.67 -2.07
N ALA A 93 5.79 2.26 -1.50
CA ALA A 93 5.75 2.97 -0.23
C ALA A 93 5.52 4.47 -0.47
N PRO A 94 4.43 5.07 0.04
CA PRO A 94 4.25 6.52 -0.04
C PRO A 94 5.22 7.26 0.90
N ILE A 95 5.67 8.44 0.50
CA ILE A 95 6.48 9.32 1.35
C ILE A 95 5.61 10.27 2.17
N MET A 96 6.00 10.47 3.43
CA MET A 96 5.37 11.41 4.36
C MET A 96 6.34 12.53 4.74
N PRO A 97 6.49 13.55 3.89
CA PRO A 97 7.53 14.57 4.04
C PRO A 97 7.35 15.43 5.30
N GLU A 98 6.18 15.42 5.93
CA GLU A 98 5.89 16.20 7.13
C GLU A 98 6.48 15.65 8.44
N TYR A 99 7.12 14.47 8.42
CA TYR A 99 7.75 13.88 9.60
C TYR A 99 9.28 14.01 9.60
N ALA A 100 9.95 13.26 8.71
CA ALA A 100 11.41 13.21 8.63
C ALA A 100 11.82 13.02 7.17
N MET A 101 12.38 14.07 6.57
CA MET A 101 12.79 14.08 5.16
C MET A 101 14.32 14.14 4.99
N ASP A 102 15.05 14.59 6.01
CA ASP A 102 16.50 14.78 5.94
C ASP A 102 17.24 13.50 5.55
N TRP A 103 16.92 12.37 6.20
CA TRP A 103 17.54 11.08 5.89
C TRP A 103 17.10 10.53 4.52
N VAL A 104 15.84 10.77 4.12
CA VAL A 104 15.33 10.34 2.81
C VAL A 104 16.10 11.04 1.69
N VAL A 105 16.36 12.34 1.86
CA VAL A 105 17.16 13.12 0.91
C VAL A 105 18.62 12.67 0.92
N ALA A 106 19.20 12.43 2.10
CA ALA A 106 20.59 12.01 2.22
C ALA A 106 20.87 10.65 1.55
N GLU A 107 19.91 9.73 1.62
CA GLU A 107 20.06 8.36 1.11
C GLU A 107 19.37 8.14 -0.24
N LEU A 108 18.85 9.19 -0.89
CA LEU A 108 17.97 9.08 -2.06
C LEU A 108 18.58 8.20 -3.18
N ASP A 109 19.86 8.42 -3.48
CA ASP A 109 20.60 7.69 -4.52
C ASP A 109 21.08 6.30 -4.06
N GLU A 110 20.84 5.93 -2.80
CA GLU A 110 21.28 4.66 -2.21
C GLU A 110 20.14 3.65 -2.03
N PHE A 111 18.87 4.07 -2.13
CA PHE A 111 17.68 3.25 -1.80
C PHE A 111 17.62 1.91 -2.53
N ASP A 112 18.05 1.84 -3.78
CA ASP A 112 18.03 0.62 -4.59
C ASP A 112 19.19 -0.34 -4.28
N SER A 113 20.26 0.19 -3.68
CA SER A 113 21.52 -0.51 -3.38
C SER A 113 21.64 -1.00 -1.94
N ARG A 114 20.70 -0.62 -1.06
CA ARG A 114 20.69 -1.00 0.36
C ARG A 114 20.81 -2.51 0.57
N PRO A 115 21.41 -2.99 1.67
CA PRO A 115 21.54 -4.43 1.92
C PRO A 115 20.19 -5.14 2.14
N GLY A 116 19.16 -4.41 2.57
CA GLY A 116 17.77 -4.84 2.72
C GLY A 116 16.83 -3.66 2.53
N ASP A 117 15.53 -3.92 2.45
CA ASP A 117 14.49 -2.89 2.24
C ASP A 117 14.85 -1.92 1.10
N ARG A 118 15.14 -2.51 -0.06
CA ARG A 118 15.47 -1.79 -1.29
C ARG A 118 14.20 -1.23 -1.91
N PHE A 119 14.26 0.00 -2.39
CA PHE A 119 13.16 0.61 -3.13
C PHE A 119 13.67 1.23 -4.43
N ALA A 120 12.99 0.95 -5.53
CA ALA A 120 13.18 1.69 -6.77
C ALA A 120 12.52 3.07 -6.67
N ILE A 121 13.19 4.10 -7.18
CA ILE A 121 12.68 5.47 -7.27
C ILE A 121 12.75 5.90 -8.74
N THR A 122 11.66 6.44 -9.28
CA THR A 122 11.51 6.81 -10.70
C THR A 122 10.94 8.20 -10.87
#